data_AF-A0A1Y5SGH2-F1
#
_entry.id   AF-A0A1Y5SGH2-F1
#
_cell.length_a   1.000
_cell.length_b   1.000
_cell.length_c   1.000
_cell.angle_alpha   90.00
_cell.angle_beta   90.00
_cell.angle_gamma   90.00
#
_symmetry.space_group_name_H-M   'P 1'
#
loop_
_entity.id
_entity.type
_entity.pdbx_description
1 polymer ?
#
loop_
_entity_poly.entity_id
_entity_poly.type
_entity_poly.pdbx_seq_one_letter_code
_entity_poly.pdbx_strand_id
1 'polypeptide(L)'
;MQAIHILAFAATALVASPALAERALVSDTGAVYAEKVSHSASRLTTRSETILLTEACTAEIPGRGRGNWWWTDRGTTVSVGNYAVRFSDDVPFLSLSRCVG
;
A
#
# COMPACT_ATOMS: atom_id res chain seq x y z
N MET A 1 46.80 38.53 -4.96
CA MET A 1 45.78 38.08 -5.92
C MET A 1 45.53 36.60 -5.67
N GLN A 2 44.24 36.27 -5.47
CA GLN A 2 43.59 34.95 -5.55
C GLN A 2 44.03 33.84 -4.58
N ALA A 3 43.28 33.72 -3.49
CA ALA A 3 43.15 32.50 -2.69
C ALA A 3 42.13 31.57 -3.38
N ILE A 4 42.53 30.34 -3.68
CA ILE A 4 41.70 29.30 -4.28
C ILE A 4 41.06 28.51 -3.14
N HIS A 5 39.79 28.77 -2.87
CA HIS A 5 38.97 27.91 -2.01
C HIS A 5 38.48 26.71 -2.84
N ILE A 6 39.08 25.54 -2.61
CA ILE A 6 38.59 24.27 -3.16
C ILE A 6 37.40 23.84 -2.31
N LEU A 7 36.20 24.13 -2.77
CA LEU A 7 34.96 23.59 -2.23
C LEU A 7 34.90 22.08 -2.53
N ALA A 8 35.09 21.27 -1.49
CA ALA A 8 34.83 19.84 -1.55
C ALA A 8 33.33 19.60 -1.78
N PHE A 9 32.97 19.25 -3.01
CA PHE A 9 31.64 18.73 -3.33
C PHE A 9 31.51 17.34 -2.70
N ALA A 10 30.84 17.26 -1.54
CA ALA A 10 30.36 16.00 -1.00
C ALA A 10 29.30 15.45 -1.97
N ALA A 11 29.69 14.48 -2.78
CA ALA A 11 28.78 13.74 -3.64
C ALA A 11 27.92 12.83 -2.76
N THR A 12 26.75 13.31 -2.34
CA THR A 12 25.71 12.49 -1.74
C THR A 12 25.12 11.59 -2.84
N ALA A 13 25.70 10.41 -3.03
CA ALA A 13 25.10 9.38 -3.85
C ALA A 13 23.84 8.87 -3.14
N LEU A 14 22.68 9.44 -3.47
CA LEU A 14 21.38 8.82 -3.20
C LEU A 14 21.34 7.50 -3.98
N VAL A 15 21.57 6.39 -3.30
CA VAL A 15 21.20 5.07 -3.79
C VAL A 15 19.68 5.06 -3.93
N ALA A 16 19.21 5.30 -5.16
CA ALA A 16 17.84 5.04 -5.55
C ALA A 16 17.65 3.51 -5.51
N SER A 17 17.18 3.00 -4.38
CA SER A 17 16.63 1.65 -4.30
C SER A 17 15.54 1.51 -5.37
N PRO A 18 15.44 0.39 -6.11
CA PRO A 18 14.28 0.15 -6.94
C PRO A 18 13.08 0.00 -5.99
N ALA A 19 12.33 1.08 -5.80
CA ALA A 19 11.06 1.05 -5.11
C ALA A 19 10.15 0.15 -5.95
N LEU A 20 9.92 -1.09 -5.49
CA LEU A 20 8.73 -1.86 -5.83
C LEU A 20 7.56 -0.86 -5.81
N ALA A 21 6.84 -0.73 -6.92
CA ALA A 21 5.83 0.31 -7.15
C ALA A 21 4.93 0.51 -5.91
N GLU A 22 5.28 1.49 -5.07
CA GLU A 22 4.49 1.91 -3.93
C GLU A 22 3.47 2.90 -4.47
N ARG A 23 2.20 2.50 -4.53
CA ARG A 23 1.09 3.41 -4.86
C ARG A 23 0.32 3.77 -3.60
N ALA A 24 -0.35 4.92 -3.64
CA ALA A 24 -1.29 5.31 -2.61
C ALA A 24 -2.69 4.80 -2.96
N LEU A 25 -3.42 4.28 -1.98
CA LEU A 25 -4.86 4.07 -2.04
C LEU A 25 -5.52 4.97 -1.01
N VAL A 26 -6.66 5.55 -1.36
CA VAL A 26 -7.42 6.42 -0.47
C VAL A 26 -8.70 5.71 -0.04
N SER A 27 -8.92 5.61 1.27
CA SER A 27 -10.16 5.04 1.80
C SER A 27 -11.34 6.01 1.68
N ASP A 28 -12.55 5.49 1.83
CA ASP A 28 -13.80 6.23 1.99
C ASP A 28 -13.81 7.18 3.20
N THR A 29 -12.97 6.91 4.20
CA THR A 29 -12.72 7.80 5.35
C THR A 29 -11.64 8.86 5.09
N GLY A 30 -11.02 8.86 3.90
CA GLY A 30 -9.94 9.79 3.52
C GLY A 30 -8.56 9.41 4.04
N ALA A 31 -8.39 8.23 4.65
CA ALA A 31 -7.08 7.75 5.07
C ALA A 31 -6.28 7.27 3.86
N VAL A 32 -5.00 7.64 3.83
CA VAL A 32 -4.08 7.27 2.74
C VAL A 32 -3.24 6.07 3.16
N TYR A 33 -3.30 5.01 2.37
CA TYR A 33 -2.54 3.78 2.56
C TYR A 33 -1.47 3.68 1.49
N ALA A 34 -0.23 3.42 1.90
CA ALA A 34 0.82 2.99 0.98
C ALA A 34 0.63 1.49 0.70
N GLU A 35 0.49 1.13 -0.57
CA GLU A 35 0.45 -0.26 -1.02
C GLU A 35 1.85 -0.76 -1.34
N LYS A 36 2.23 -1.87 -0.71
CA LYS A 36 3.37 -2.68 -1.12
C LYS A 36 2.90 -4.02 -1.64
N VAL A 37 3.16 -4.27 -2.92
CA VAL A 37 2.74 -5.48 -3.62
C VAL A 37 3.81 -6.56 -3.52
N SER A 38 3.37 -7.80 -3.36
CA SER A 38 4.17 -9.02 -3.49
C SER A 38 3.44 -10.00 -4.40
N HIS A 39 4.06 -11.13 -4.75
CA HIS A 39 3.51 -12.08 -5.72
C HIS A 39 2.08 -12.55 -5.39
N SER A 40 1.74 -12.78 -4.11
CA SER A 40 0.46 -13.34 -3.68
C SER A 40 -0.25 -12.50 -2.61
N ALA A 41 0.32 -11.36 -2.23
CA ALA A 41 -0.26 -10.47 -1.22
C ALA A 41 0.03 -8.99 -1.48
N SER A 42 -0.87 -8.13 -1.00
CA SER A 42 -0.75 -6.68 -0.99
C SER A 42 -0.82 -6.24 0.47
N ARG A 43 0.11 -5.37 0.85
CA ARG A 43 0.17 -4.79 2.18
C ARG A 43 -0.16 -3.31 2.08
N LEU A 44 -1.29 -2.92 2.66
CA LEU A 44 -1.72 -1.52 2.75
C LEU A 44 -1.32 -0.98 4.12
N THR A 45 -0.58 0.11 4.18
CA THR A 45 -0.01 0.63 5.44
C THR A 45 -0.31 2.12 5.59
N THR A 46 -0.84 2.51 6.75
CA THR A 46 -0.90 3.91 7.20
C THR A 46 0.11 4.15 8.33
N ARG A 47 0.05 5.30 9.00
CA ARG A 47 0.84 5.56 10.21
C ARG A 47 0.44 4.67 11.40
N SER A 48 -0.78 4.15 11.43
CA SER A 48 -1.35 3.48 12.61
C SER A 48 -1.98 2.12 12.30
N GLU A 49 -2.09 1.73 11.03
CA GLU A 49 -2.78 0.52 10.63
C GLU A 49 -2.02 -0.20 9.50
N THR A 50 -2.13 -1.52 9.50
CA THR A 50 -1.65 -2.38 8.41
C THR A 50 -2.77 -3.34 8.03
N ILE A 51 -3.04 -3.45 6.74
CA ILE A 51 -3.99 -4.40 6.18
C ILE A 51 -3.21 -5.31 5.23
N LEU A 52 -3.31 -6.63 5.45
CA LEU A 52 -2.75 -7.64 4.57
C LEU A 52 -3.89 -8.24 3.75
N LEU A 53 -3.81 -8.11 2.43
CA LEU A 53 -4.72 -8.71 1.47
C LEU A 53 -3.98 -9.85 0.77
N THR A 54 -4.63 -11.00 0.61
CA THR A 54 -4.06 -12.14 -0.13
C THR A 54 -4.90 -12.51 -1.35
N GLU A 55 -4.32 -13.19 -2.32
CA GLU A 55 -5.03 -13.73 -3.50
C GLU A 55 -6.15 -14.74 -3.16
N ALA A 56 -6.20 -15.24 -1.92
CA ALA A 56 -7.26 -16.10 -1.40
C ALA A 56 -8.45 -15.30 -0.85
N CYS A 57 -8.58 -14.03 -1.23
CA CYS A 57 -9.64 -13.11 -0.81
C CYS A 57 -9.71 -12.88 0.70
N THR A 58 -8.60 -13.14 1.38
CA THR A 58 -8.46 -12.99 2.83
C THR A 58 -7.87 -11.63 3.15
N ALA A 59 -8.48 -10.93 4.10
CA ALA A 59 -7.96 -9.73 4.71
C ALA A 59 -7.54 -10.00 6.15
N GLU A 60 -6.39 -9.47 6.57
CA GLU A 60 -5.91 -9.58 7.94
C GLU A 60 -5.46 -8.21 8.44
N ILE A 61 -5.92 -7.83 9.63
CA ILE A 61 -5.54 -6.59 10.29
C ILE A 61 -5.00 -6.96 11.68
N PRO A 62 -3.72 -6.69 11.98
CA PRO A 62 -3.14 -6.95 13.28
C PRO A 62 -3.98 -6.33 14.40
N GLY A 63 -4.31 -7.14 15.43
CA GLY A 63 -5.16 -6.71 16.54
C GLY A 63 -6.67 -6.73 16.27
N ARG A 64 -7.13 -6.88 15.03
CA ARG A 64 -8.56 -7.08 14.69
C ARG A 64 -8.89 -8.50 14.22
N GLY A 65 -7.92 -9.19 13.62
CA GLY A 65 -8.06 -10.56 13.16
C GLY A 65 -8.20 -10.68 11.64
N ARG A 66 -8.92 -11.72 11.20
CA ARG A 66 -9.04 -12.10 9.81
C ARG A 66 -10.48 -11.95 9.31
N GLY A 67 -10.62 -11.55 8.06
CA GLY A 67 -11.87 -11.45 7.34
C GLY A 67 -11.62 -11.56 5.84
N ASN A 68 -12.43 -10.86 5.06
CA ASN A 68 -12.44 -10.97 3.60
C ASN A 68 -12.21 -9.62 2.92
N TRP A 69 -11.71 -9.67 1.69
CA TRP A 69 -11.76 -8.54 0.78
C TRP A 69 -12.28 -8.97 -0.58
N TRP A 70 -12.91 -8.02 -1.26
CA TRP A 70 -13.38 -8.20 -2.62
C TRP A 70 -13.37 -6.86 -3.34
N TRP A 71 -13.46 -6.88 -4.66
CA TRP A 71 -13.54 -5.67 -5.48
C TRP A 71 -14.71 -5.75 -6.45
N THR A 72 -15.19 -4.57 -6.83
CA THR A 72 -16.18 -4.38 -7.89
C THR A 72 -15.71 -3.24 -8.80
N ASP A 73 -16.50 -2.92 -9.81
CA ASP A 73 -16.38 -1.70 -10.62
C ASP A 73 -16.29 -0.39 -9.81
N ARG A 74 -16.80 -0.40 -8.58
CA ARG A 74 -16.79 0.75 -7.66
C ARG A 74 -15.56 0.75 -6.72
N GLY A 75 -14.60 -0.16 -6.91
CA GLY A 75 -13.41 -0.30 -6.06
C GLY A 75 -13.45 -1.45 -5.05
N THR A 76 -12.56 -1.39 -4.06
CA THR A 76 -12.22 -2.51 -3.16
C THR A 76 -12.85 -2.37 -1.78
N THR A 77 -13.48 -3.43 -1.27
CA THR A 77 -13.96 -3.51 0.11
C THR A 77 -13.09 -4.47 0.91
N VAL A 78 -12.76 -4.08 2.14
CA VAL A 78 -12.14 -4.94 3.16
C VAL A 78 -13.07 -5.01 4.37
N SER A 79 -13.34 -6.21 4.87
CA SER A 79 -14.19 -6.44 6.03
C SER A 79 -13.56 -7.44 7.00
N VAL A 80 -13.33 -7.01 8.25
CA VAL A 80 -12.72 -7.80 9.33
C VAL A 80 -13.51 -7.57 10.61
N GLY A 81 -14.37 -8.53 10.99
CA GLY A 81 -15.26 -8.38 12.15
C GLY A 81 -16.17 -7.16 12.00
N ASN A 82 -16.12 -6.22 12.95
CA ASN A 82 -16.89 -4.97 12.92
C ASN A 82 -16.16 -3.83 12.18
N TYR A 83 -14.98 -4.08 11.62
CA TYR A 83 -14.24 -3.10 10.83
C TYR A 83 -14.51 -3.31 9.34
N ALA A 84 -14.86 -2.23 8.65
CA ALA A 84 -14.97 -2.21 7.20
C ALA A 84 -14.30 -0.93 6.67
N VAL A 85 -13.61 -1.06 5.54
CA VAL A 85 -13.03 0.07 4.81
C VAL A 85 -13.20 -0.15 3.33
N ARG A 86 -13.42 0.93 2.58
CA ARG A 86 -13.57 0.88 1.13
C ARG A 86 -12.56 1.80 0.46
N PHE A 87 -11.95 1.34 -0.62
CA PHE A 87 -11.07 2.12 -1.49
C PHE A 87 -11.81 2.37 -2.79
N SER A 88 -12.22 3.62 -3.01
CA SER A 88 -13.04 3.99 -4.19
C SER A 88 -12.14 4.17 -5.40
N ASP A 89 -12.52 3.57 -6.53
CA ASP A 89 -11.77 3.61 -7.81
C ASP A 89 -10.36 2.99 -7.78
N ASP A 90 -9.89 2.56 -6.61
CA ASP A 90 -8.64 1.89 -6.40
C ASP A 90 -8.85 0.38 -6.20
N VAL A 91 -8.08 -0.40 -6.96
CA VAL A 91 -8.04 -1.85 -6.83
C VAL A 91 -6.58 -2.30 -6.57
N PRO A 92 -6.31 -3.09 -5.51
CA PRO A 92 -4.97 -3.60 -5.21
C PRO A 92 -4.35 -4.34 -6.39
N PHE A 93 -3.04 -4.27 -6.57
CA PHE A 93 -2.35 -4.96 -7.68
C PHE A 93 -2.15 -6.47 -7.47
N LEU A 94 -3.05 -7.11 -6.70
CA LEU A 94 -3.11 -8.56 -6.59
C LEU A 94 -3.89 -9.16 -7.74
N SER A 95 -3.79 -10.47 -7.96
CA SER A 95 -4.55 -11.15 -9.02
C SER A 95 -6.06 -11.01 -8.77
N LEU A 96 -6.67 -10.03 -9.44
CA LEU A 96 -8.05 -9.58 -9.27
C LEU A 96 -9.08 -10.59 -9.76
N SER A 97 -8.67 -11.58 -10.54
CA SER A 97 -9.59 -12.54 -11.16
C SER A 97 -10.37 -13.41 -10.17
N ARG A 98 -9.99 -13.45 -8.87
CA ARG A 98 -10.61 -14.34 -7.87
C ARG A 98 -11.54 -13.65 -6.87
N CYS A 99 -11.25 -12.41 -6.49
CA CYS A 99 -11.91 -11.74 -5.37
C CYS A 99 -12.99 -10.76 -5.82
N VAL A 100 -13.81 -11.19 -6.77
CA VAL A 100 -14.94 -10.40 -7.30
C VAL A 100 -16.15 -10.60 -6.38
N GLY A 101 -16.82 -9.51 -6.01
CA GLY A 101 -18.05 -9.52 -5.21
C GLY A 101 -19.29 -9.10 -5.99
#